data_AF-A0A7X6UU61-F1
#
_entry.id   AF-A0A7X6UU61-F1
#
_cell.length_a   1.000
_cell.length_b   1.000
_cell.length_c   1.000
_cell.angle_alpha   90.00
_cell.angle_beta   90.00
_cell.angle_gamma   90.00
#
_symmetry.space_group_name_H-M   'P 1'
#
loop_
_entity.id
_entity.type
_entity.pdbx_description
1 polymer ?
#
loop_
_entity_poly.entity_id
_entity_poly.type
_entity_poly.pdbx_seq_one_letter_code
_entity_poly.pdbx_strand_id
1 'polypeptide(L)'
;MLSKKIMLGVSGLLAGLLFTTGCARREPAPPTSCVPRIVEPASLQQMRYPTARDWLAGPERSAAFQPTASGRPESALYGSVRTVQLGRRWVASFHEGVDIAPLHRDRLGRPCDTIHAVAEGRVAYLNRLAGQSSYGKYVVLVHASSVGELYTLYAHLAHITPTLQTGQT
;
A
#
# COMPACT_ATOMS: atom_id res chain seq x y z
N MET A 1 18.35 -14.15 -15.06
CA MET A 1 18.60 -12.75 -15.49
C MET A 1 17.77 -11.87 -14.57
N LEU A 2 18.26 -10.96 -13.74
CA LEU A 2 19.56 -10.29 -13.63
C LEU A 2 19.83 -10.03 -12.12
N SER A 3 21.08 -10.22 -11.70
CA SER A 3 21.55 -10.05 -10.31
C SER A 3 21.45 -8.61 -9.82
N LYS A 4 21.07 -8.45 -8.54
CA LYS A 4 21.33 -7.23 -7.75
C LYS A 4 22.84 -7.02 -7.64
N LYS A 5 23.36 -5.89 -8.13
CA LYS A 5 24.67 -5.36 -7.73
C LYS A 5 24.44 -4.26 -6.69
N ILE A 6 24.86 -4.55 -5.47
CA ILE A 6 25.11 -3.56 -4.42
C ILE A 6 26.45 -2.91 -4.78
N MET A 7 26.46 -1.59 -4.97
CA MET A 7 27.71 -0.83 -5.13
C MET A 7 27.93 -0.05 -3.83
N LEU A 8 28.81 -0.56 -2.97
CA LEU A 8 29.46 0.22 -1.93
C LEU A 8 30.51 1.10 -2.63
N GLY A 9 30.26 2.42 -2.67
CA GLY A 9 31.28 3.39 -3.03
C GLY A 9 32.00 3.87 -1.78
N VAL A 10 33.26 3.47 -1.61
CA VAL A 10 34.19 4.15 -0.68
C VAL A 10 35.09 5.02 -1.55
N SER A 11 34.85 6.33 -1.50
CA SER A 11 35.68 7.31 -2.19
C SER A 11 36.70 7.85 -1.19
N GLY A 12 37.95 7.41 -1.30
CA GLY A 12 39.09 8.10 -0.70
C GLY A 12 39.44 9.30 -1.58
N LEU A 13 39.67 10.46 -0.97
CA LEU A 13 40.27 11.60 -1.67
C LEU A 13 41.36 12.24 -0.81
N LEU A 14 42.48 12.48 -1.50
CA LEU A 14 43.69 13.20 -1.11
C LEU A 14 43.43 14.55 -0.44
N ALA A 15 44.32 14.88 0.48
CA ALA A 15 44.48 16.22 1.06
C ALA A 15 44.87 17.26 0.01
N GLY A 16 44.16 18.39 0.01
CA GLY A 16 44.52 19.61 -0.71
C GLY A 16 44.04 20.81 0.08
N LEU A 17 44.99 21.56 0.67
CA LEU A 17 44.74 22.78 1.43
C LEU A 17 44.51 23.93 0.44
N LEU A 18 43.28 24.43 0.34
CA LEU A 18 42.94 25.64 -0.42
C LEU A 18 42.17 26.59 0.51
N PHE A 19 42.84 27.67 0.92
CA PHE A 19 42.21 28.80 1.59
C PHE A 19 41.27 29.49 0.61
N THR A 20 39.97 29.47 0.91
CA THR A 20 38.99 30.34 0.25
C THR A 20 38.43 31.31 1.28
N THR A 21 38.48 32.58 0.94
CA THR A 21 37.95 33.70 1.70
C THR A 21 36.44 33.60 1.82
N GLY A 22 35.94 33.88 3.03
CA GLY A 22 34.56 33.64 3.42
C GLY A 22 33.51 34.46 2.67
N CYS A 23 32.45 33.78 2.26
CA CYS A 23 31.09 34.30 2.28
C CYS A 23 30.27 33.32 3.14
N ALA A 24 30.07 33.66 4.41
CA ALA A 24 29.20 32.88 5.28
C ALA A 24 27.76 32.98 4.75
N ARG A 25 27.30 31.98 4.01
CA ARG A 25 25.87 31.79 3.78
C ARG A 25 25.25 31.55 5.15
N ARG A 26 24.34 32.43 5.56
CA ARG A 26 23.44 32.12 6.67
C ARG A 26 22.58 30.95 6.23
N GLU A 27 22.76 29.83 6.88
CA GLU A 27 21.84 28.69 6.76
C GLU A 27 20.44 29.17 7.18
N PRO A 28 19.42 29.04 6.33
CA PRO A 28 18.06 29.38 6.74
C PRO A 28 17.71 28.52 7.95
N ALA A 29 17.17 29.15 8.98
CA ALA A 29 16.77 28.47 10.20
C ALA A 29 15.88 27.27 9.84
N PRO A 30 16.07 26.10 10.48
CA PRO A 30 15.24 24.93 10.23
C PRO A 30 13.76 25.32 10.41
N PRO A 31 12.86 24.80 9.57
CA PRO A 31 11.44 25.14 9.68
C PRO A 31 10.97 24.90 11.10
N THR A 32 10.57 25.99 11.77
CA THR A 32 10.11 25.99 13.15
C THR A 32 8.69 25.44 13.17
N SER A 33 8.56 24.13 13.05
CA SER A 33 7.42 23.33 13.52
C SER A 33 7.63 21.87 13.10
N CYS A 34 8.64 21.23 13.68
CA CYS A 34 8.63 19.78 13.85
C CYS A 34 7.83 19.45 15.12
N VAL A 35 6.61 19.96 15.23
CA VAL A 35 5.66 19.36 16.16
C VAL A 35 5.04 18.23 15.35
N PRO A 36 5.36 16.96 15.62
CA PRO A 36 4.59 15.87 15.03
C PRO A 36 3.14 16.15 15.40
N ARG A 37 2.29 16.39 14.39
CA ARG A 37 0.86 16.45 14.63
C ARG A 37 0.51 15.16 15.33
N ILE A 38 0.12 15.25 16.60
CA ILE A 38 -0.48 14.13 17.31
C ILE A 38 -1.75 13.85 16.53
N VAL A 39 -1.69 12.87 15.63
CA VAL A 39 -2.86 12.34 14.98
C VAL A 39 -3.60 11.67 16.11
N GLU A 40 -4.71 12.26 16.56
CA GLU A 40 -5.65 11.59 17.45
C GLU A 40 -5.85 10.17 16.93
N PRO A 41 -5.77 9.13 17.78
CA PRO A 41 -5.86 7.77 17.31
C PRO A 41 -7.16 7.63 16.52
N ALA A 42 -7.05 7.22 15.27
CA ALA A 42 -8.20 6.84 14.47
C ALA A 42 -8.92 5.77 15.28
N SER A 43 -10.10 6.12 15.82
CA SER A 43 -10.85 5.16 16.60
C SER A 43 -11.24 4.01 15.66
N LEU A 44 -10.86 2.78 16.01
CA LEU A 44 -11.29 1.58 15.29
C LEU A 44 -12.82 1.51 15.15
N GLN A 45 -13.53 2.20 16.04
CA GLN A 45 -14.99 2.36 16.06
C GLN A 45 -15.55 3.15 14.86
N GLN A 46 -14.72 3.86 14.10
CA GLN A 46 -15.12 4.63 12.92
C GLN A 46 -14.72 3.95 11.60
N MET A 47 -14.27 2.70 11.64
CA MET A 47 -13.95 1.98 10.41
C MET A 47 -15.19 1.82 9.53
N ARG A 48 -15.03 2.17 8.26
CA ARG A 48 -16.02 2.01 7.19
C ARG A 48 -15.50 1.03 6.14
N TYR A 49 -16.39 0.59 5.26
CA TYR A 49 -15.99 -0.25 4.16
C TYR A 49 -15.11 0.49 3.14
N PRO A 50 -14.12 -0.21 2.54
CA PRO A 50 -13.24 0.38 1.56
C PRO A 50 -13.89 0.55 0.19
N THR A 51 -15.11 0.02 -0.01
CA THR A 51 -15.90 0.13 -1.24
C THR A 51 -17.36 0.35 -0.86
N ALA A 52 -18.21 0.69 -1.84
CA ALA A 52 -19.65 0.76 -1.66
C ALA A 52 -20.32 -0.62 -1.47
N ARG A 53 -19.56 -1.72 -1.57
CA ARG A 53 -20.08 -3.08 -1.35
C ARG A 53 -20.37 -3.29 0.14
N ASP A 54 -21.65 -3.40 0.48
CA ASP A 54 -22.07 -3.90 1.79
C ASP A 54 -22.10 -5.43 1.78
N TRP A 55 -21.35 -6.05 2.69
CA TRP A 55 -21.16 -7.50 2.83
C TRP A 55 -21.72 -8.04 4.14
N LEU A 56 -22.22 -7.17 5.03
CA LEU A 56 -22.96 -7.56 6.23
C LEU A 56 -24.48 -7.58 6.01
N ALA A 57 -25.00 -6.82 5.04
CA ALA A 57 -26.44 -6.54 4.93
C ALA A 57 -27.29 -7.48 4.03
N GLY A 58 -26.77 -8.59 3.48
CA GLY A 58 -27.52 -9.37 2.47
C GLY A 58 -27.41 -10.90 2.55
N PRO A 59 -28.42 -11.64 2.00
CA PRO A 59 -28.44 -13.11 1.96
C PRO A 59 -27.36 -13.71 1.03
N GLU A 60 -26.78 -12.92 0.14
CA GLU A 60 -25.77 -13.31 -0.86
C GLU A 60 -24.33 -12.97 -0.40
N ARG A 61 -23.96 -13.37 0.83
CA ARG A 61 -22.61 -13.08 1.38
C ARG A 61 -21.47 -13.55 0.47
N SER A 62 -21.64 -14.69 -0.21
CA SER A 62 -20.65 -15.23 -1.15
C SER A 62 -20.44 -14.33 -2.37
N ALA A 63 -21.47 -13.66 -2.86
CA ALA A 63 -21.39 -12.77 -4.02
C ALA A 63 -20.62 -11.48 -3.72
N ALA A 64 -20.45 -11.11 -2.45
CA ALA A 64 -19.68 -9.95 -2.04
C ALA A 64 -18.16 -10.13 -2.17
N PHE A 65 -17.70 -11.37 -2.37
CA PHE A 65 -16.29 -11.69 -2.53
C PHE A 65 -15.99 -12.10 -3.97
N GLN A 66 -14.79 -11.76 -4.44
CA GLN A 66 -14.31 -12.12 -5.76
C GLN A 66 -13.42 -13.36 -5.65
N PRO A 67 -13.90 -14.56 -6.04
CA PRO A 67 -13.05 -15.73 -6.11
C PRO A 67 -11.81 -15.47 -6.97
N THR A 68 -10.70 -16.09 -6.57
CA THR A 68 -9.52 -16.24 -7.41
C THR A 68 -9.85 -17.09 -8.65
N ALA A 69 -8.84 -17.38 -9.49
CA ALA A 69 -8.98 -18.24 -10.66
C ALA A 69 -9.59 -19.64 -10.39
N SER A 70 -9.62 -20.10 -9.13
CA SER A 70 -10.29 -21.35 -8.77
C SER A 70 -11.83 -21.31 -8.85
N GLY A 71 -12.44 -20.11 -8.88
CA GLY A 71 -13.90 -19.94 -8.85
C GLY A 71 -14.55 -20.24 -7.50
N ARG A 72 -13.78 -20.71 -6.51
CA ARG A 72 -14.27 -21.04 -5.17
C ARG A 72 -14.40 -19.79 -4.29
N PRO A 73 -15.56 -19.53 -3.66
CA PRO A 73 -15.75 -18.38 -2.77
C PRO A 73 -14.69 -18.30 -1.66
N GLU A 74 -14.33 -19.43 -1.04
CA GLU A 74 -13.31 -19.47 0.03
C GLU A 74 -11.93 -18.96 -0.43
N SER A 75 -11.65 -18.98 -1.73
CA SER A 75 -10.36 -18.50 -2.24
C SER A 75 -10.20 -16.99 -2.15
N ALA A 76 -11.31 -16.26 -2.03
CA ALA A 76 -11.34 -14.81 -1.87
C ALA A 76 -11.14 -14.37 -0.41
N LEU A 77 -11.19 -15.30 0.54
CA LEU A 77 -11.16 -14.98 1.97
C LEU A 77 -9.73 -15.05 2.52
N TYR A 78 -9.49 -14.27 3.57
CA TYR A 78 -8.27 -14.36 4.36
C TYR A 78 -8.07 -15.78 4.86
N GLY A 79 -6.83 -16.26 4.85
CA GLY A 79 -6.52 -17.59 5.35
C GLY A 79 -6.60 -18.70 4.29
N SER A 80 -7.03 -18.39 3.06
CA SER A 80 -7.05 -19.38 2.00
C SER A 80 -5.63 -19.86 1.65
N VAL A 81 -5.41 -21.17 1.70
CA VAL A 81 -4.12 -21.81 1.37
C VAL A 81 -4.24 -22.58 0.07
N ARG A 82 -3.23 -22.44 -0.78
CA ARG A 82 -3.14 -23.13 -2.07
C ARG A 82 -1.69 -23.47 -2.40
N THR A 83 -1.52 -24.42 -3.31
CA THR A 83 -0.21 -24.70 -3.91
C THR A 83 -0.18 -24.05 -5.29
N VAL A 84 0.78 -23.16 -5.53
CA VAL A 84 0.99 -22.50 -6.83
C VAL A 84 2.28 -22.98 -7.45
N GLN A 85 2.32 -23.01 -8.79
CA GLN A 85 3.52 -23.35 -9.53
C GLN A 85 4.32 -22.08 -9.82
N LEU A 86 5.56 -22.02 -9.33
CA LEU A 86 6.53 -20.97 -9.64
C LEU A 86 7.68 -21.59 -10.44
N GLY A 87 7.63 -21.41 -11.76
CA GLY A 87 8.54 -22.08 -12.69
C GLY A 87 8.38 -23.60 -12.64
N ARG A 88 9.43 -24.31 -12.20
CA ARG A 88 9.42 -25.78 -12.06
C ARG A 88 9.12 -26.26 -10.64
N ARG A 89 8.80 -25.36 -9.70
CA ARG A 89 8.59 -25.68 -8.29
C ARG A 89 7.14 -25.45 -7.89
N TRP A 90 6.65 -26.28 -6.98
CA TRP A 90 5.41 -26.06 -6.26
C TRP A 90 5.71 -25.35 -4.95
N VAL A 91 4.99 -24.26 -4.67
CA VAL A 91 5.16 -23.47 -3.45
C VAL A 91 3.80 -23.24 -2.79
N ALA A 92 3.79 -23.22 -1.47
CA ALA A 92 2.62 -22.81 -0.71
C ALA A 92 2.35 -21.33 -0.94
N SER A 93 1.08 -20.96 -1.04
CA SER A 93 0.59 -19.60 -1.15
C SER A 93 -0.56 -19.43 -0.16
N PHE A 94 -0.48 -18.36 0.61
CA PHE A 94 -1.47 -17.97 1.60
C PHE A 94 -2.13 -16.66 1.16
N HIS A 95 -3.44 -16.55 1.33
CA HIS A 95 -4.16 -15.32 1.05
C HIS A 95 -4.16 -14.42 2.29
N GLU A 96 -3.35 -13.36 2.23
CA GLU A 96 -3.15 -12.38 3.31
C GLU A 96 -4.24 -11.29 3.37
N GLY A 97 -5.25 -11.36 2.49
CA GLY A 97 -6.27 -10.33 2.35
C GLY A 97 -7.66 -10.90 2.08
N VAL A 98 -8.56 -10.00 1.71
CA VAL A 98 -9.93 -10.33 1.30
C VAL A 98 -10.17 -9.69 -0.06
N ASP A 99 -10.59 -10.49 -1.04
CA ASP A 99 -10.91 -10.04 -2.39
C ASP A 99 -12.39 -9.67 -2.45
N ILE A 100 -12.68 -8.37 -2.56
CA ILE A 100 -14.06 -7.85 -2.62
C ILE A 100 -14.54 -7.83 -4.07
N ALA A 101 -15.75 -8.35 -4.31
CA ALA A 101 -16.38 -8.32 -5.63
C ALA A 101 -16.78 -6.90 -6.03
N PRO A 102 -16.44 -6.46 -7.25
CA PRO A 102 -16.85 -5.16 -7.71
C PRO A 102 -18.38 -5.09 -7.92
N LEU A 103 -18.95 -3.93 -7.68
CA LEU A 103 -20.33 -3.60 -8.04
C LEU A 103 -20.44 -3.22 -9.52
N HIS A 104 -19.45 -2.49 -10.05
CA HIS A 104 -19.48 -1.99 -11.41
C HIS A 104 -18.29 -2.49 -12.23
N ARG A 105 -18.58 -2.85 -13.48
CA ARG A 105 -17.57 -3.18 -14.49
C ARG A 105 -17.82 -2.39 -15.76
N ASP A 106 -16.74 -2.03 -16.45
CA ASP A 106 -16.85 -1.44 -17.79
C ASP A 106 -17.13 -2.50 -18.87
N ARG A 107 -17.20 -2.05 -20.13
CA ARG A 107 -17.43 -2.92 -21.31
C ARG A 107 -16.35 -3.97 -21.52
N LEU A 108 -15.17 -3.80 -20.95
CA LEU A 108 -14.06 -4.77 -20.99
C LEU A 108 -14.04 -5.68 -19.76
N GLY A 109 -15.05 -5.59 -18.89
CA GLY A 109 -15.16 -6.38 -17.67
C GLY A 109 -14.25 -5.90 -16.54
N ARG A 110 -13.62 -4.71 -16.64
CA ARG A 110 -12.70 -4.20 -15.62
C ARG A 110 -13.45 -3.57 -14.45
N PRO A 111 -13.07 -3.81 -13.19
CA PRO A 111 -13.65 -3.13 -12.03
C PRO A 111 -13.54 -1.61 -12.13
N CYS A 112 -14.61 -0.89 -11.80
CA CYS A 112 -14.66 0.58 -11.86
C CYS A 112 -14.98 1.25 -10.52
N ASP A 113 -15.07 0.47 -9.44
CA ASP A 113 -15.46 1.00 -8.15
C ASP A 113 -14.39 1.93 -7.55
N THR A 114 -14.88 2.95 -6.84
CA THR A 114 -14.01 3.83 -6.07
C THR A 114 -13.60 3.13 -4.77
N ILE A 115 -12.31 3.22 -4.44
CA ILE A 115 -11.75 2.69 -3.21
C ILE A 115 -11.55 3.84 -2.22
N HIS A 116 -12.01 3.63 -0.99
CA HIS A 116 -11.90 4.59 0.10
C HIS A 116 -11.03 4.02 1.22
N ALA A 117 -10.32 4.91 1.93
CA ALA A 117 -9.65 4.54 3.16
C ALA A 117 -10.68 4.05 4.18
N VAL A 118 -10.41 2.93 4.85
CA VAL A 118 -11.31 2.36 5.87
C VAL A 118 -11.40 3.22 7.12
N ALA A 119 -10.39 4.04 7.40
CA ALA A 119 -10.36 5.00 8.50
C ALA A 119 -9.42 6.15 8.12
N GLU A 120 -9.42 7.23 8.91
CA GLU A 120 -8.38 8.26 8.81
C GLU A 120 -7.00 7.63 9.01
N GLY A 121 -6.02 8.04 8.20
CA GLY A 121 -4.70 7.45 8.24
C GLY A 121 -3.74 8.19 7.32
N ARG A 122 -2.45 7.93 7.51
CA ARG A 122 -1.38 8.50 6.72
C ARG A 122 -0.94 7.52 5.64
N VAL A 123 -0.67 7.99 4.43
CA VAL A 123 -0.08 7.17 3.37
C VAL A 123 1.34 6.75 3.77
N ALA A 124 1.52 5.48 4.09
CA ALA A 124 2.82 4.91 4.44
C ALA A 124 3.62 4.54 3.18
N TYR A 125 2.94 4.05 2.14
CA TYR A 125 3.60 3.59 0.92
C TYR A 125 2.68 3.59 -0.30
N LEU A 126 3.27 3.83 -1.49
CA LEU A 126 2.60 3.80 -2.79
C LEU A 126 3.43 2.98 -3.79
N ASN A 127 2.85 1.91 -4.33
CA ASN A 127 3.37 1.29 -5.55
C ASN A 127 2.46 1.64 -6.74
N ARG A 128 2.96 2.50 -7.63
CA ARG A 128 2.23 2.90 -8.84
C ARG A 128 2.44 1.95 -10.03
N LEU A 129 3.38 1.01 -9.91
CA LEU A 129 3.81 0.16 -11.01
C LEU A 129 3.44 -1.31 -10.73
N ALA A 130 2.48 -1.83 -11.50
CA ALA A 130 1.89 -3.15 -11.26
C ALA A 130 2.91 -4.31 -11.26
N GLY A 131 3.99 -4.20 -12.04
CA GLY A 131 5.01 -5.24 -12.14
C GLY A 131 6.03 -5.29 -11.01
N GLN A 132 5.99 -4.36 -10.05
CA GLN A 132 6.98 -4.32 -8.95
C GLN A 132 6.59 -5.16 -7.72
N SER A 133 5.38 -5.73 -7.71
CA SER A 133 4.87 -6.52 -6.59
C SER A 133 3.79 -7.49 -7.06
N SER A 134 3.61 -8.60 -6.33
CA SER A 134 2.46 -9.49 -6.51
C SER A 134 1.13 -8.81 -6.20
N TYR A 135 1.13 -7.71 -5.45
CA TYR A 135 -0.05 -6.89 -5.13
C TYR A 135 -0.47 -5.93 -6.26
N GLY A 136 0.22 -5.94 -7.41
CA GLY A 136 -0.06 -5.00 -8.50
C GLY A 136 0.22 -3.56 -8.09
N LYS A 137 -0.64 -2.61 -8.50
CA LYS A 137 -0.61 -1.26 -7.95
C LYS A 137 -1.30 -1.30 -6.59
N TYR A 138 -0.64 -0.75 -5.56
CA TYR A 138 -1.20 -0.78 -4.22
C TYR A 138 -0.83 0.43 -3.39
N VAL A 139 -1.65 0.68 -2.36
CA VAL A 139 -1.49 1.74 -1.36
C VAL A 139 -1.43 1.09 0.01
N VAL A 140 -0.54 1.56 0.88
CA VAL A 140 -0.54 1.22 2.30
C VAL A 140 -0.82 2.47 3.11
N LEU A 141 -1.81 2.41 3.99
CA LEU A 141 -2.08 3.44 4.99
C LEU A 141 -1.68 2.94 6.36
N VAL A 142 -1.16 3.85 7.20
CA VAL A 142 -0.96 3.64 8.63
C VAL A 142 -1.98 4.46 9.40
N HIS A 143 -2.61 3.81 10.38
CA HIS A 143 -3.64 4.37 11.24
C HIS A 143 -3.10 4.38 12.67
N ALA A 144 -3.17 5.54 13.33
CA ALA A 144 -2.89 5.62 14.76
C ALA A 144 -4.02 4.93 15.52
N SER A 145 -3.70 4.11 16.53
CA SER A 145 -4.70 3.50 17.41
C SER A 145 -4.15 3.39 18.83
N SER A 146 -5.02 3.17 19.80
CA SER A 146 -4.63 2.98 21.22
C SER A 146 -3.78 1.74 21.46
N VAL A 147 -3.76 0.78 20.53
CA VAL A 147 -3.00 -0.48 20.62
C VAL A 147 -1.75 -0.48 19.75
N GLY A 148 -1.41 0.65 19.13
CA GLY A 148 -0.26 0.80 18.25
C GLY A 148 -0.65 1.19 16.82
N GLU A 149 0.32 1.11 15.91
CA GLU A 149 0.09 1.39 14.49
C GLU A 149 -0.62 0.23 13.79
N LEU A 150 -1.71 0.53 13.11
CA LEU A 150 -2.44 -0.42 12.28
C LEU A 150 -2.23 -0.08 10.81
N TYR A 151 -2.04 -1.10 9.99
CA TYR A 151 -1.77 -0.93 8.57
C TYR A 151 -2.93 -1.50 7.74
N THR A 152 -3.36 -0.75 6.73
CA THR A 152 -4.31 -1.24 5.72
C THR A 152 -3.66 -1.20 4.35
N LEU A 153 -3.88 -2.26 3.56
CA LEU A 153 -3.32 -2.41 2.22
C LEU A 153 -4.45 -2.55 1.20
N TYR A 154 -4.38 -1.74 0.14
CA TYR A 154 -5.35 -1.74 -0.95
C TYR A 154 -4.64 -2.19 -2.23
N ALA A 155 -4.89 -3.42 -2.68
CA ALA A 155 -4.15 -4.08 -3.75
C ALA A 155 -4.88 -4.06 -5.10
N HIS A 156 -4.17 -4.47 -6.16
CA HIS A 156 -4.69 -4.69 -7.51
C HIS A 156 -5.48 -3.51 -8.08
N LEU A 157 -5.10 -2.29 -7.68
CA LEU A 157 -5.78 -1.09 -8.10
C LEU A 157 -5.57 -0.85 -9.60
N ALA A 158 -6.66 -0.52 -10.31
CA ALA A 158 -6.55 -0.12 -11.71
C ALA A 158 -5.74 1.20 -11.82
N HIS A 159 -5.97 2.11 -10.90
CA HIS A 159 -5.37 3.45 -10.88
C HIS A 159 -5.19 3.96 -9.44
N ILE A 160 -4.13 4.72 -9.21
CA ILE A 160 -3.88 5.47 -7.96
C ILE A 160 -3.84 6.94 -8.35
N THR A 161 -4.66 7.77 -7.72
CA THR A 161 -4.73 9.22 -7.99
C THR A 161 -3.32 9.82 -8.06
N PRO A 162 -2.93 10.53 -9.14
CA PRO A 162 -1.56 11.02 -9.32
C PRO A 162 -1.12 12.00 -8.22
N THR A 163 -2.09 12.71 -7.63
CA THR A 163 -1.86 13.67 -6.56
C THR A 163 -1.63 13.04 -5.19
N LEU A 164 -1.92 11.76 -5.00
CA LEU A 164 -1.71 11.07 -3.72
C LEU A 164 -0.21 10.91 -3.44
N GLN A 165 0.24 11.34 -2.26
CA GLN A 165 1.66 11.29 -1.87
C GLN A 165 1.88 10.51 -0.58
N THR A 166 3.05 9.87 -0.46
CA THR A 166 3.51 9.31 0.81
C THR A 166 3.58 10.42 1.86
N GLY A 167 3.08 10.15 3.07
CA GLY A 167 3.00 11.12 4.17
C GLY A 167 1.70 11.93 4.22
N GLN A 168 0.86 11.88 3.18
CA GLN A 168 -0.44 12.56 3.16
C GLN A 168 -1.43 11.91 4.15
N THR A 169 -2.27 12.72 4.80
CA THR A 169 -3.36 12.32 5.72
C THR A 169 -4.72 12.67 5.14
#